data_AF-A0A3A2ZF88-F1
#
_entry.id   AF-A0A3A2ZF88-F1
#
_cell.length_a   1.000
_cell.length_b   1.000
_cell.length_c   1.000
_cell.angle_alpha   90.00
_cell.angle_beta   90.00
_cell.angle_gamma   90.00
#
_symmetry.space_group_name_H-M   'P 1'
#
loop_
_entity.id
_entity.type
_entity.pdbx_description
1 polymer ?
#
loop_
_entity_poly.entity_id
_entity_poly.type
_entity_poly.pdbx_seq_one_letter_code
_entity_poly.pdbx_strand_id
1 'polypeptide(L)'
;MDSREPAQSRPLASPKSHVSVADCTMDTTNQQEAEPRDSSPQEPNLKDLGDLYLTWCHNQPLALFNRNTFIESLPRRDRELVLALQALALRFPPGSFKPQTHDELGSMAKESRNIVMSRIADGQVNLSTLQTLCLLSVVDFTDGRTTQASLNLNMASHLAQSIPHNNGLDDPLEWNDCIGSITILSHLQGSIFSNTMPTIHPSHAYHFIDSWRSPDPITSRSRLVGQYGKGILKFTTPLAQVWQMAKVYAASHVANDVLPPWDPQSDYSRVMQRHLEIECCVPLKYRFAANRPADQDPTTCQQNRDYWGPWLFMQFIYAAIPCLLNHPFLLSMRLRNFRYTIPQAFIQQSFEAISRHARWIIYYLDVLEQLSFHLSDPVLAHCVVIIATVHLQHSFVQDASLRYKAERGFEKCMNFLCRMASVWPSVLSMCQNLRTLKDSIRVVPSPDGSQTKRSFSINSRLLWDTLTYDRVGRPNGQTDESMFSGSLVSNPERQETDFGSAAEFDLVGSAGISGHKAVPLETPLFPPDGDAGTSAHGGFENMPEISSSLPDFGIPVDVPGLNDQESFFLQANDFGRAIDDWLNIELNKNSSCGLDATARKA
;
A
#
# COMPACT_ATOMS: atom_id res chain seq x y z
N MET A 1 -8.85 -39.49 66.88
CA MET A 1 -8.79 -38.02 66.72
C MET A 1 -7.53 -37.69 65.94
N ASP A 2 -7.60 -36.67 65.09
CA ASP A 2 -6.79 -36.54 63.88
C ASP A 2 -5.26 -36.49 64.06
N SER A 3 -4.57 -37.08 63.08
CA SER A 3 -3.51 -36.44 62.25
C SER A 3 -2.57 -37.49 61.65
N ARG A 4 -2.38 -37.48 60.31
CA ARG A 4 -1.10 -37.80 59.63
C ARG A 4 -1.14 -37.68 58.10
N GLU A 5 -0.28 -36.80 57.60
CA GLU A 5 0.41 -36.85 56.29
C GLU A 5 1.42 -38.02 56.22
N PRO A 6 2.22 -38.22 55.13
CA PRO A 6 2.03 -37.94 53.69
C PRO A 6 2.46 -39.17 52.81
N ALA A 7 2.51 -39.06 51.47
CA ALA A 7 3.55 -39.71 50.63
C ALA A 7 3.46 -39.39 49.11
N GLN A 8 4.62 -39.37 48.44
CA GLN A 8 4.80 -39.34 46.98
C GLN A 8 4.99 -40.77 46.42
N SER A 9 4.78 -40.99 45.11
CA SER A 9 5.59 -41.94 44.30
C SER A 9 5.31 -41.84 42.79
N ARG A 10 6.27 -42.32 41.98
CA ARG A 10 6.28 -42.36 40.50
C ARG A 10 6.60 -43.81 40.02
N PRO A 11 6.70 -44.10 38.71
CA PRO A 11 5.93 -45.15 38.03
C PRO A 11 6.59 -46.54 37.97
N LEU A 12 5.87 -47.55 37.45
CA LEU A 12 6.40 -48.89 37.12
C LEU A 12 6.04 -49.34 35.69
N ALA A 13 6.77 -50.34 35.19
CA ALA A 13 6.82 -50.74 33.78
C ALA A 13 5.97 -51.98 33.40
N SER A 14 5.93 -52.25 32.10
CA SER A 14 5.23 -53.32 31.35
C SER A 14 5.61 -54.77 31.68
N PRO A 15 4.74 -55.75 31.35
CA PRO A 15 5.12 -57.15 31.13
C PRO A 15 5.08 -57.61 29.65
N LYS A 16 5.83 -58.68 29.33
CA LYS A 16 5.92 -59.39 28.02
C LYS A 16 5.35 -60.83 28.13
N SER A 17 5.00 -61.47 27.01
CA SER A 17 5.06 -62.94 26.70
C SER A 17 4.06 -63.30 25.57
N HIS A 18 4.19 -64.36 24.74
CA HIS A 18 5.32 -65.18 24.24
C HIS A 18 4.86 -66.02 23.00
N VAL A 19 5.76 -66.84 22.42
CA VAL A 19 5.55 -67.91 21.40
C VAL A 19 5.42 -67.40 19.94
N SER A 20 6.10 -67.92 18.90
CA SER A 20 7.33 -68.75 18.75
C SER A 20 7.89 -68.65 17.31
N VAL A 21 8.85 -69.50 16.90
CA VAL A 21 9.49 -69.56 15.57
C VAL A 21 9.49 -71.00 15.00
N ALA A 22 9.41 -71.15 13.67
CA ALA A 22 9.93 -72.31 12.93
C ALA A 22 10.28 -71.95 11.46
N ASP A 23 11.45 -72.42 11.01
CA ASP A 23 12.06 -72.38 9.66
C ASP A 23 11.33 -73.27 8.61
N CYS A 24 11.69 -73.39 7.32
CA CYS A 24 12.36 -72.59 6.28
C CYS A 24 12.17 -73.37 4.96
N THR A 25 12.05 -72.72 3.80
CA THR A 25 12.60 -73.25 2.52
C THR A 25 12.72 -72.15 1.47
N MET A 26 13.72 -72.28 0.59
CA MET A 26 14.11 -71.27 -0.39
C MET A 26 13.32 -71.37 -1.70
N ASP A 27 13.24 -70.27 -2.44
CA ASP A 27 13.53 -70.33 -3.88
C ASP A 27 14.29 -69.07 -4.33
N THR A 28 15.16 -69.22 -5.33
CA THR A 28 16.26 -68.26 -5.58
C THR A 28 16.27 -67.78 -7.03
N THR A 29 16.06 -66.48 -7.30
CA THR A 29 16.72 -65.81 -8.45
C THR A 29 16.68 -64.27 -8.43
N ASN A 30 17.73 -63.69 -9.03
CA ASN A 30 17.87 -62.31 -9.51
C ASN A 30 17.83 -61.14 -8.52
N GLN A 31 19.01 -60.84 -7.99
CA GLN A 31 19.39 -59.47 -7.63
C GLN A 31 19.52 -58.63 -8.91
N GLN A 32 18.77 -57.53 -8.99
CA GLN A 32 19.18 -56.33 -9.72
C GLN A 32 19.47 -55.25 -8.68
N GLU A 33 20.68 -54.69 -8.73
CA GLU A 33 21.08 -53.60 -7.84
C GLU A 33 20.23 -52.36 -8.15
N ALA A 34 19.37 -51.99 -7.21
CA ALA A 34 18.71 -50.69 -7.22
C ALA A 34 19.65 -49.69 -6.54
N GLU A 35 20.24 -48.78 -7.33
CA GLU A 35 20.98 -47.65 -6.77
C GLU A 35 20.09 -46.84 -5.80
N PRO A 36 20.64 -46.38 -4.66
CA PRO A 36 19.89 -45.53 -3.77
C PRO A 36 19.62 -44.19 -4.46
N ARG A 37 18.36 -43.91 -4.75
CA ARG A 37 17.94 -42.57 -5.20
C ARG A 37 18.24 -41.57 -4.08
N ASP A 38 19.29 -40.78 -4.28
CA ASP A 38 19.61 -39.64 -3.42
C ASP A 38 18.49 -38.60 -3.53
N SER A 39 17.54 -38.66 -2.61
CA SER A 39 16.45 -37.69 -2.49
C SER A 39 16.88 -36.48 -1.66
N SER A 40 18.00 -35.86 -2.02
CA SER A 40 18.30 -34.51 -1.59
C SER A 40 17.33 -33.54 -2.28
N PRO A 41 16.84 -32.48 -1.59
CA PRO A 41 16.14 -31.39 -2.27
C PRO A 41 17.12 -30.78 -3.27
N GLN A 42 16.78 -30.86 -4.56
CA GLN A 42 17.65 -30.38 -5.63
C GLN A 42 17.87 -28.87 -5.42
N GLU A 43 19.08 -28.45 -5.00
CA GLU A 43 19.34 -27.04 -4.71
C GLU A 43 18.97 -26.19 -5.94
N PRO A 44 18.15 -25.14 -5.78
CA PRO A 44 17.65 -24.38 -6.92
C PRO A 44 18.83 -23.74 -7.64
N ASN A 45 18.92 -24.03 -8.94
CA ASN A 45 19.96 -23.51 -9.83
C ASN A 45 20.15 -22.00 -9.62
N LEU A 46 21.35 -21.59 -9.22
CA LEU A 46 21.65 -20.20 -8.88
C LEU A 46 21.37 -19.24 -10.05
N LYS A 47 21.48 -19.71 -11.29
CA LYS A 47 21.11 -18.90 -12.46
C LYS A 47 19.62 -18.59 -12.46
N ASP A 48 18.78 -19.61 -12.33
CA ASP A 48 17.32 -19.48 -12.38
C ASP A 48 16.80 -18.66 -11.19
N LEU A 49 17.43 -18.79 -10.01
CA LEU A 49 17.22 -17.91 -8.86
C LEU A 49 17.55 -16.44 -9.19
N GLY A 50 18.67 -16.21 -9.88
CA GLY A 50 19.10 -14.88 -10.31
C GLY A 50 18.13 -14.25 -11.31
N ASP A 51 17.67 -15.03 -12.29
CA ASP A 51 16.69 -14.60 -13.30
C ASP A 51 15.33 -14.28 -12.66
N LEU A 52 14.86 -15.07 -11.67
CA LEU A 52 13.67 -14.77 -10.88
C LEU A 52 13.80 -13.45 -10.13
N TYR A 53 14.90 -13.24 -9.40
CA TYR A 53 15.15 -12.00 -8.64
C TYR A 53 15.18 -10.77 -9.57
N LEU A 54 15.92 -10.83 -10.69
CA LEU A 54 16.05 -9.71 -11.64
C LEU A 54 14.76 -9.40 -12.42
N THR A 55 13.82 -10.34 -12.48
CA THR A 55 12.51 -10.15 -13.12
C THR A 55 11.50 -9.56 -12.14
N TRP A 56 11.42 -10.11 -10.92
CA TRP A 56 10.31 -9.86 -10.00
C TRP A 56 10.66 -8.96 -8.81
N CYS A 57 11.90 -8.94 -8.35
CA CYS A 57 12.28 -8.27 -7.10
C CYS A 57 13.17 -7.03 -7.32
N HIS A 58 14.10 -7.09 -8.29
CA HIS A 58 14.98 -5.97 -8.61
C HIS A 58 14.17 -4.75 -9.07
N ASN A 59 14.53 -3.57 -8.55
CA ASN A 59 13.85 -2.29 -8.75
C ASN A 59 12.36 -2.29 -8.36
N GLN A 60 11.88 -3.27 -7.59
CA GLN A 60 10.46 -3.46 -7.27
C GLN A 60 10.22 -3.72 -5.76
N PRO A 61 10.50 -2.73 -4.87
CA PRO A 61 11.03 -1.40 -5.15
C PRO A 61 12.57 -1.32 -5.00
N LEU A 62 13.23 -2.43 -4.63
CA LEU A 62 14.63 -2.41 -4.18
C LEU A 62 15.66 -2.71 -5.27
N ALA A 63 16.63 -1.80 -5.43
CA ALA A 63 17.91 -2.04 -6.07
C ALA A 63 18.96 -2.40 -5.01
N LEU A 64 19.33 -3.68 -4.87
CA LEU A 64 20.39 -4.13 -3.93
C LEU A 64 21.70 -4.53 -4.61
N PHE A 65 21.66 -4.88 -5.90
CA PHE A 65 22.77 -5.47 -6.63
C PHE A 65 22.92 -4.83 -8.01
N ASN A 66 24.13 -4.91 -8.57
CA ASN A 66 24.39 -4.47 -9.94
C ASN A 66 23.81 -5.48 -10.94
N ARG A 67 22.73 -5.10 -11.65
CA ARG A 67 22.00 -5.95 -12.61
C ARG A 67 22.91 -6.71 -13.59
N ASN A 68 23.97 -6.07 -14.07
CA ASN A 68 24.82 -6.62 -15.13
C ASN A 68 25.76 -7.73 -14.64
N THR A 69 26.17 -7.70 -13.37
CA THR A 69 27.14 -8.64 -12.77
C THR A 69 26.51 -9.59 -11.75
N PHE A 70 25.25 -9.35 -11.37
CA PHE A 70 24.56 -10.08 -10.30
C PHE A 70 24.60 -11.60 -10.49
N ILE A 71 24.12 -12.12 -11.62
CA ILE A 71 24.04 -13.57 -11.88
C ILE A 71 25.43 -14.23 -11.81
N GLU A 72 26.45 -13.62 -12.43
CA GLU A 72 27.84 -14.10 -12.42
C GLU A 72 28.53 -13.98 -11.04
N SER A 73 27.97 -13.15 -10.15
CA SER A 73 28.45 -13.03 -8.77
C SER A 73 27.86 -14.08 -7.83
N LEU A 74 26.66 -14.63 -8.12
CA LEU A 74 25.92 -15.51 -7.21
C LEU A 74 26.72 -16.70 -6.65
N PRO A 75 27.52 -17.45 -7.45
CA PRO A 75 28.33 -18.57 -6.91
C PRO A 75 29.42 -18.16 -5.91
N ARG A 76 29.68 -16.86 -5.77
CA ARG A 76 30.68 -16.26 -4.85
C ARG A 76 30.03 -15.40 -3.75
N ARG A 77 28.70 -15.28 -3.71
CA ARG A 77 27.99 -14.57 -2.64
C ARG A 77 27.93 -15.45 -1.38
N ASP A 78 27.85 -14.80 -0.22
CA ASP A 78 27.72 -15.50 1.06
C ASP A 78 26.46 -16.38 1.14
N ARG A 79 26.52 -17.46 1.92
CA ARG A 79 25.40 -18.41 2.07
C ARG A 79 24.15 -17.75 2.63
N GLU A 80 24.26 -16.85 3.62
CA GLU A 80 23.08 -16.21 4.21
C GLU A 80 22.35 -15.29 3.23
N LEU A 81 23.09 -14.65 2.33
CA LEU A 81 22.55 -13.81 1.27
C LEU A 81 21.82 -14.64 0.21
N VAL A 82 22.39 -15.77 -0.20
CA VAL A 82 21.74 -16.73 -1.13
C VAL A 82 20.47 -17.31 -0.52
N LEU A 83 20.48 -17.68 0.77
CA LEU A 83 19.29 -18.17 1.49
C LEU A 83 18.17 -17.11 1.58
N ALA A 84 18.51 -15.84 1.82
CA ALA A 84 17.53 -14.76 1.83
C ALA A 84 16.98 -14.45 0.42
N LEU A 85 17.82 -14.55 -0.62
CA LEU A 85 17.39 -14.46 -2.01
C LEU A 85 16.42 -15.60 -2.37
N GLN A 86 16.70 -16.84 -1.96
CA GLN A 86 15.80 -17.99 -2.16
C GLN A 86 14.45 -17.76 -1.46
N ALA A 87 14.46 -17.36 -0.19
CA ALA A 87 13.24 -17.09 0.60
C ALA A 87 12.34 -15.97 0.02
N LEU A 88 12.91 -15.07 -0.79
CA LEU A 88 12.18 -14.00 -1.47
C LEU A 88 11.76 -14.39 -2.91
N ALA A 89 12.71 -14.79 -3.74
CA ALA A 89 12.52 -14.90 -5.19
C ALA A 89 11.79 -16.19 -5.63
N LEU A 90 11.89 -17.28 -4.86
CA LEU A 90 11.21 -18.55 -5.17
C LEU A 90 9.68 -18.50 -4.94
N ARG A 91 9.14 -17.37 -4.48
CA ARG A 91 7.70 -17.09 -4.43
C ARG A 91 7.10 -16.77 -5.80
N PHE A 92 7.95 -16.60 -6.82
CA PHE A 92 7.57 -16.23 -8.19
C PHE A 92 7.76 -17.39 -9.17
N PRO A 93 7.12 -17.35 -10.37
CA PRO A 93 6.07 -16.41 -10.79
C PRO A 93 4.76 -16.60 -9.99
N PRO A 94 3.83 -15.63 -10.00
CA PRO A 94 2.57 -15.74 -9.26
C PRO A 94 1.81 -17.03 -9.60
N GLY A 95 1.31 -17.71 -8.57
CA GLY A 95 0.67 -19.03 -8.70
C GLY A 95 1.61 -20.25 -8.67
N SER A 96 2.94 -20.07 -8.62
CA SER A 96 3.88 -21.19 -8.38
C SER A 96 3.87 -21.67 -6.92
N PHE A 97 3.49 -20.80 -5.99
CA PHE A 97 3.62 -20.97 -4.55
C PHE A 97 2.69 -22.05 -3.99
N LYS A 98 3.26 -23.02 -3.27
CA LYS A 98 2.53 -24.14 -2.64
C LYS A 98 2.75 -24.14 -1.12
N PRO A 99 1.86 -24.76 -0.32
CA PRO A 99 2.02 -24.81 1.14
C PRO A 99 3.36 -25.42 1.59
N GLN A 100 3.85 -26.47 0.93
CA GLN A 100 5.16 -27.08 1.23
C GLN A 100 6.31 -26.09 1.02
N THR A 101 6.25 -25.31 -0.06
CA THR A 101 7.23 -24.26 -0.38
C THR A 101 7.25 -23.17 0.70
N HIS A 102 6.11 -22.82 1.30
CA HIS A 102 6.06 -21.82 2.37
C HIS A 102 6.95 -22.21 3.57
N ASP A 103 6.90 -23.47 4.01
CA ASP A 103 7.70 -23.96 5.14
C ASP A 103 9.20 -24.05 4.78
N GLU A 104 9.52 -24.43 3.54
CA GLU A 104 10.89 -24.42 3.00
C GLU A 104 11.48 -23.01 2.97
N LEU A 105 10.77 -22.01 2.43
CA LEU A 105 11.22 -20.62 2.40
C LEU A 105 11.33 -20.03 3.82
N GLY A 106 10.43 -20.41 4.73
CA GLY A 106 10.51 -20.04 6.15
C GLY A 106 11.76 -20.61 6.82
N SER A 107 12.14 -21.85 6.49
CA SER A 107 13.38 -22.49 6.95
C SER A 107 14.62 -21.77 6.40
N MET A 108 14.65 -21.45 5.09
CA MET A 108 15.74 -20.68 4.46
C MET A 108 15.92 -19.29 5.10
N ALA A 109 14.83 -18.56 5.33
CA ALA A 109 14.86 -17.27 6.01
C ALA A 109 15.34 -17.38 7.46
N LYS A 110 14.95 -18.46 8.17
CA LYS A 110 15.43 -18.75 9.52
C LYS A 110 16.94 -19.00 9.55
N GLU A 111 17.45 -19.82 8.66
CA GLU A 111 18.87 -20.15 8.63
C GLU A 111 19.74 -18.98 8.18
N SER A 112 19.30 -18.23 7.17
CA SER A 112 19.89 -16.94 6.80
C SER A 112 20.02 -16.00 8.01
N ARG A 113 18.93 -15.84 8.79
CA ARG A 113 18.92 -15.01 10.00
C ARG A 113 19.90 -15.51 11.06
N ASN A 114 19.99 -16.82 11.30
CA ASN A 114 20.94 -17.39 12.26
C ASN A 114 22.39 -17.00 11.93
N ILE A 115 22.79 -17.17 10.66
CA ILE A 115 24.13 -16.86 10.17
C ILE A 115 24.41 -15.36 10.27
N VAL A 116 23.47 -14.51 9.83
CA VAL A 116 23.58 -13.03 9.96
C VAL A 116 23.78 -12.61 11.42
N MET A 117 22.98 -13.16 12.34
CA MET A 117 23.06 -12.80 13.76
C MET A 117 24.39 -13.22 14.39
N SER A 118 24.94 -14.39 14.04
CA SER A 118 26.31 -14.77 14.46
C SER A 118 27.33 -13.77 13.92
N ARG A 119 27.29 -13.49 12.60
CA ARG A 119 28.21 -12.55 11.94
C ARG A 119 28.19 -11.15 12.58
N ILE A 120 27.02 -10.68 13.03
CA ILE A 120 26.87 -9.43 13.78
C ILE A 120 27.50 -9.54 15.19
N ALA A 121 27.23 -10.63 15.92
CA ALA A 121 27.79 -10.85 17.25
C ALA A 121 29.32 -11.00 17.25
N ASP A 122 29.87 -11.60 16.19
CA ASP A 122 31.31 -11.79 15.95
C ASP A 122 32.01 -10.52 15.40
N GLY A 123 31.26 -9.43 15.19
CA GLY A 123 31.78 -8.15 14.68
C GLY A 123 32.19 -8.17 13.19
N GLN A 124 31.77 -9.18 12.42
CA GLN A 124 32.18 -9.42 11.03
C GLN A 124 31.20 -8.83 9.99
N VAL A 125 30.61 -7.66 10.30
CA VAL A 125 29.58 -7.03 9.46
C VAL A 125 30.18 -6.50 8.16
N ASN A 126 29.57 -6.87 7.03
CA ASN A 126 29.96 -6.42 5.68
C ASN A 126 28.72 -6.05 4.82
N LEU A 127 28.93 -5.65 3.56
CA LEU A 127 27.84 -5.29 2.65
C LEU A 127 26.80 -6.42 2.48
N SER A 128 27.27 -7.67 2.39
CA SER A 128 26.40 -8.85 2.30
C SER A 128 25.51 -9.01 3.55
N THR A 129 26.01 -8.67 4.74
CA THR A 129 25.19 -8.60 5.97
C THR A 129 24.04 -7.59 5.81
N LEU A 130 24.32 -6.39 5.30
CA LEU A 130 23.30 -5.35 5.11
C LEU A 130 22.28 -5.72 4.02
N GLN A 131 22.75 -6.25 2.88
CA GLN A 131 21.89 -6.76 1.80
C GLN A 131 20.97 -7.88 2.31
N THR A 132 21.50 -8.81 3.11
CA THR A 132 20.73 -9.91 3.70
C THR A 132 19.69 -9.40 4.70
N LEU A 133 20.03 -8.46 5.57
CA LEU A 133 19.06 -7.83 6.49
C LEU A 133 17.92 -7.11 5.75
N CYS A 134 18.20 -6.46 4.62
CA CYS A 134 17.16 -5.85 3.77
C CYS A 134 16.19 -6.89 3.22
N LEU A 135 16.72 -7.99 2.65
CA LEU A 135 15.91 -9.08 2.11
C LEU A 135 15.09 -9.77 3.21
N LEU A 136 15.70 -10.06 4.36
CA LEU A 136 15.00 -10.63 5.52
C LEU A 136 13.92 -9.69 6.07
N SER A 137 14.15 -8.37 6.06
CA SER A 137 13.10 -7.39 6.41
C SER A 137 11.90 -7.51 5.47
N VAL A 138 12.11 -7.55 4.16
CA VAL A 138 11.01 -7.73 3.19
C VAL A 138 10.28 -9.06 3.42
N VAL A 139 11.02 -10.17 3.53
CA VAL A 139 10.46 -11.51 3.74
C VAL A 139 9.61 -11.55 5.03
N ASP A 140 10.16 -11.09 6.15
CA ASP A 140 9.43 -11.06 7.43
C ASP A 140 8.21 -10.14 7.39
N PHE A 141 8.29 -8.98 6.73
CA PHE A 141 7.16 -8.06 6.58
C PHE A 141 6.06 -8.67 5.71
N THR A 142 6.42 -9.32 4.59
CA THR A 142 5.47 -9.97 3.68
C THR A 142 4.83 -11.24 4.23
N ASP A 143 5.37 -11.79 5.32
CA ASP A 143 4.77 -12.88 6.07
C ASP A 143 4.01 -12.40 7.32
N GLY A 144 3.86 -11.08 7.52
CA GLY A 144 3.15 -10.48 8.65
C GLY A 144 3.96 -10.37 9.95
N ARG A 145 5.24 -10.80 9.97
CA ARG A 145 6.17 -10.74 11.11
C ARG A 145 6.82 -9.35 11.22
N THR A 146 5.99 -8.31 11.31
CA THR A 146 6.37 -6.89 11.20
C THR A 146 7.39 -6.39 12.22
N THR A 147 7.43 -6.98 13.41
CA THR A 147 8.36 -6.67 14.51
C THR A 147 9.74 -7.25 14.20
N GLN A 148 9.78 -8.50 13.72
CA GLN A 148 11.02 -9.12 13.24
C GLN A 148 11.56 -8.36 12.02
N ALA A 149 10.70 -7.96 11.09
CA ALA A 149 11.09 -7.13 9.95
C ALA A 149 11.68 -5.78 10.41
N SER A 150 11.01 -5.11 11.36
CA SER A 150 11.49 -3.86 11.95
C SER A 150 12.83 -4.03 12.66
N LEU A 151 13.07 -5.14 13.37
CA LEU A 151 14.37 -5.45 13.96
C LEU A 151 15.45 -5.58 12.88
N ASN A 152 15.22 -6.39 11.84
CA ASN A 152 16.18 -6.58 10.75
C ASN A 152 16.56 -5.22 10.10
N LEU A 153 15.57 -4.39 9.83
CA LEU A 153 15.72 -3.07 9.21
C LEU A 153 16.42 -2.05 10.12
N ASN A 154 16.10 -2.03 11.41
CA ASN A 154 16.73 -1.14 12.39
C ASN A 154 18.21 -1.51 12.59
N MET A 155 18.55 -2.80 12.64
CA MET A 155 19.94 -3.26 12.64
C MET A 155 20.68 -2.82 11.38
N ALA A 156 20.10 -3.03 10.19
CA ALA A 156 20.71 -2.61 8.93
C ALA A 156 20.96 -1.09 8.91
N SER A 157 19.98 -0.30 9.35
CA SER A 157 20.06 1.16 9.43
C SER A 157 21.16 1.62 10.40
N HIS A 158 21.23 1.04 11.60
CA HIS A 158 22.23 1.38 12.60
C HIS A 158 23.66 0.99 12.16
N LEU A 159 23.83 -0.21 11.61
CA LEU A 159 25.12 -0.70 11.11
C LEU A 159 25.61 0.15 9.94
N ALA A 160 24.72 0.50 9.00
CA ALA A 160 25.04 1.40 7.89
C ALA A 160 25.48 2.80 8.34
N GLN A 161 24.81 3.38 9.34
CA GLN A 161 25.16 4.70 9.90
C GLN A 161 26.48 4.68 10.69
N SER A 162 26.86 3.52 11.23
CA SER A 162 28.11 3.33 11.98
C SER A 162 29.36 3.26 11.08
N ILE A 163 29.19 3.16 9.76
CA ILE A 163 30.30 3.00 8.81
C ILE A 163 30.78 4.38 8.30
N PRO A 164 32.08 4.72 8.45
CA PRO A 164 32.61 6.01 8.02
C PRO A 164 32.42 6.28 6.51
N HIS A 165 31.97 7.47 6.16
CA HIS A 165 31.69 7.89 4.78
C HIS A 165 32.89 7.91 3.82
N ASN A 166 34.11 7.67 4.31
CA ASN A 166 35.36 7.89 3.57
C ASN A 166 36.16 6.59 3.32
N ASN A 167 35.52 5.42 3.47
CA ASN A 167 36.17 4.13 3.28
C ASN A 167 36.26 3.76 1.79
N GLY A 168 37.40 3.17 1.38
CA GLY A 168 37.56 2.53 0.07
C GLY A 168 36.82 1.20 0.04
N LEU A 169 35.50 1.26 -0.16
CA LEU A 169 34.61 0.09 -0.24
C LEU A 169 34.81 -0.66 -1.56
N ASP A 170 34.83 -2.00 -1.50
CA ASP A 170 35.13 -2.85 -2.66
C ASP A 170 34.13 -2.72 -3.83
N ASP A 171 32.84 -2.49 -3.51
CA ASP A 171 31.82 -2.10 -4.50
C ASP A 171 31.06 -0.86 -4.03
N PRO A 172 31.43 0.35 -4.50
CA PRO A 172 30.75 1.58 -4.13
C PRO A 172 29.37 1.71 -4.78
N LEU A 173 29.04 0.96 -5.84
CA LEU A 173 27.72 1.03 -6.48
C LEU A 173 26.71 0.21 -5.68
N GLU A 174 26.99 -1.08 -5.44
CA GLU A 174 26.13 -1.93 -4.61
C GLU A 174 26.01 -1.41 -3.17
N TRP A 175 27.06 -0.75 -2.64
CA TRP A 175 26.95 -0.05 -1.36
C TRP A 175 25.88 1.05 -1.38
N ASN A 176 25.95 1.99 -2.33
CA ASN A 176 24.98 3.09 -2.42
C ASN A 176 23.55 2.58 -2.68
N ASP A 177 23.42 1.53 -3.49
CA ASP A 177 22.16 0.86 -3.77
C ASP A 177 21.61 0.15 -2.51
N CYS A 178 22.46 -0.48 -1.70
CA CYS A 178 22.07 -1.02 -0.40
C CYS A 178 21.60 0.08 0.56
N ILE A 179 22.32 1.21 0.67
CA ILE A 179 21.90 2.34 1.53
C ILE A 179 20.59 2.96 1.05
N GLY A 180 20.41 3.14 -0.27
CA GLY A 180 19.14 3.60 -0.85
C GLY A 180 17.98 2.64 -0.59
N SER A 181 18.23 1.33 -0.61
CA SER A 181 17.24 0.30 -0.29
C SER A 181 16.87 0.26 1.19
N ILE A 182 17.83 0.36 2.12
CA ILE A 182 17.56 0.59 3.55
C ILE A 182 16.69 1.84 3.72
N THR A 183 17.02 2.90 2.98
CA THR A 183 16.28 4.18 3.03
C THR A 183 14.83 4.03 2.62
N ILE A 184 14.57 3.40 1.47
CA ILE A 184 13.21 3.17 0.98
C ILE A 184 12.45 2.19 1.89
N LEU A 185 13.10 1.17 2.45
CA LEU A 185 12.46 0.26 3.40
C LEU A 185 12.02 0.95 4.68
N SER A 186 12.79 1.88 5.25
CA SER A 186 12.33 2.64 6.44
C SER A 186 11.07 3.45 6.12
N HIS A 187 11.01 4.03 4.92
CA HIS A 187 9.86 4.79 4.44
C HIS A 187 8.64 3.88 4.20
N LEU A 188 8.82 2.73 3.54
CA LEU A 188 7.71 1.84 3.19
C LEU A 188 7.26 0.95 4.36
N GLN A 189 8.17 0.36 5.13
CA GLN A 189 7.90 -0.70 6.12
C GLN A 189 8.26 -0.33 7.57
N GLY A 190 9.02 0.75 7.79
CA GLY A 190 9.47 1.15 9.13
C GLY A 190 8.32 1.41 10.12
N SER A 191 8.52 0.99 11.37
CA SER A 191 7.55 1.12 12.46
C SER A 191 7.26 2.59 12.80
N ILE A 192 5.97 2.90 12.94
CA ILE A 192 5.47 4.25 13.27
C ILE A 192 5.79 4.63 14.73
N PHE A 193 6.02 3.64 15.61
CA PHE A 193 6.12 3.84 17.05
C PHE A 193 7.55 4.07 17.58
N SER A 194 8.58 4.05 16.74
CA SER A 194 9.97 4.26 17.18
C SER A 194 10.29 5.71 17.63
N ASN A 195 9.35 6.65 17.50
CA ASN A 195 9.55 8.09 17.73
C ASN A 195 9.09 8.61 19.12
N THR A 196 8.76 7.75 20.09
CA THR A 196 8.26 8.16 21.43
C THR A 196 9.28 8.09 22.56
N MET A 197 10.56 7.85 22.28
CA MET A 197 11.63 8.01 23.28
C MET A 197 12.02 9.50 23.41
N PRO A 198 11.97 10.10 24.63
CA PRO A 198 12.49 11.44 24.84
C PRO A 198 14.01 11.44 24.69
N THR A 199 14.51 12.17 23.70
CA THR A 199 15.93 12.23 23.34
C THR A 199 16.77 12.83 24.47
N ILE A 200 17.55 11.99 25.15
CA ILE A 200 18.81 12.43 25.75
C ILE A 200 19.77 12.69 24.58
N HIS A 201 20.27 13.91 24.46
CA HIS A 201 21.20 14.31 23.39
C HIS A 201 22.44 13.41 23.34
N PRO A 202 22.81 12.97 22.13
CA PRO A 202 24.16 13.27 21.64
C PRO A 202 24.08 13.94 20.26
N SER A 203 24.70 15.11 20.16
CA SER A 203 24.93 15.79 18.88
C SER A 203 25.62 14.84 17.87
N HIS A 204 25.27 14.96 16.59
CA HIS A 204 25.83 14.25 15.42
C HIS A 204 25.18 12.91 14.99
N ALA A 205 24.16 12.37 15.66
CA ALA A 205 23.50 11.11 15.26
C ALA A 205 22.26 11.27 14.32
N TYR A 206 21.89 12.49 13.94
CA TYR A 206 20.55 12.81 13.44
C TYR A 206 20.51 13.28 11.98
N HIS A 207 20.39 12.33 11.05
CA HIS A 207 19.89 12.62 9.69
C HIS A 207 18.80 11.66 9.22
N PHE A 208 18.80 10.42 9.70
CA PHE A 208 17.87 9.40 9.23
C PHE A 208 16.57 9.31 10.04
N ILE A 209 16.63 9.55 11.35
CA ILE A 209 15.52 9.30 12.28
C ILE A 209 14.70 10.57 12.55
N ASP A 210 15.28 11.77 12.43
CA ASP A 210 14.60 13.06 12.71
C ASP A 210 13.93 13.71 11.47
N SER A 211 14.02 13.09 10.30
CA SER A 211 13.58 13.63 8.99
C SER A 211 12.09 14.00 8.90
N TRP A 212 11.29 13.64 9.91
CA TRP A 212 9.83 13.83 9.96
C TRP A 212 9.38 15.24 10.34
N ARG A 213 10.12 15.92 11.23
CA ARG A 213 9.73 17.27 11.71
C ARG A 213 10.06 18.33 10.68
N SER A 214 11.20 18.17 10.02
CA SER A 214 11.63 18.98 8.87
C SER A 214 12.19 18.04 7.79
N PRO A 215 11.37 17.53 6.85
CA PRO A 215 11.89 16.81 5.70
C PRO A 215 12.78 17.76 4.88
N ASP A 216 13.85 17.25 4.29
CA ASP A 216 14.67 18.08 3.39
C ASP A 216 13.83 18.62 2.21
N PRO A 217 14.19 19.77 1.62
CA PRO A 217 13.55 20.22 0.38
C PRO A 217 13.72 19.14 -0.69
N ILE A 218 12.66 18.80 -1.44
CA ILE A 218 12.76 17.82 -2.54
C ILE A 218 13.69 18.34 -3.66
N THR A 219 13.89 19.66 -3.72
CA THR A 219 14.87 20.36 -4.56
C THR A 219 16.32 20.24 -4.07
N SER A 220 16.55 19.79 -2.83
CA SER A 220 17.88 19.40 -2.37
C SER A 220 18.35 18.25 -3.25
N ARG A 221 19.34 18.51 -4.09
CA ARG A 221 19.83 17.54 -5.09
C ARG A 221 20.42 16.34 -4.37
N SER A 222 19.58 15.33 -4.15
CA SER A 222 19.97 14.06 -3.56
C SER A 222 21.19 13.53 -4.31
N ARG A 223 22.35 13.52 -3.65
CA ARG A 223 23.63 13.08 -4.20
C ARG A 223 23.76 11.55 -4.19
N LEU A 224 22.64 10.83 -4.21
CA LEU A 224 22.62 9.38 -4.30
C LEU A 224 23.36 8.96 -5.57
N VAL A 225 24.43 8.19 -5.37
CA VAL A 225 25.11 7.43 -6.41
C VAL A 225 24.35 6.11 -6.60
N GLY A 226 24.63 5.36 -7.66
CA GLY A 226 23.91 4.10 -7.95
C GLY A 226 22.62 4.30 -8.74
N GLN A 227 21.69 3.36 -8.60
CA GLN A 227 20.42 3.26 -9.31
C GLN A 227 19.44 4.36 -8.88
N TYR A 228 19.35 4.63 -7.58
CA TYR A 228 18.50 5.71 -7.03
C TYR A 228 18.99 7.12 -7.34
N GLY A 229 20.18 7.29 -7.93
CA GLY A 229 20.63 8.55 -8.50
C GLY A 229 20.05 8.86 -9.89
N LYS A 230 19.44 7.88 -10.55
CA LYS A 230 19.24 7.86 -12.01
C LYS A 230 17.79 7.60 -12.41
N GLY A 231 17.49 7.91 -13.68
CA GLY A 231 16.27 7.48 -14.36
C GLY A 231 14.99 7.88 -13.62
N ILE A 232 14.15 6.88 -13.39
CA ILE A 232 12.85 6.97 -12.70
C ILE A 232 12.98 6.68 -11.19
N LEU A 233 13.93 5.84 -10.80
CA LEU A 233 14.18 5.43 -9.40
C LEU A 233 14.58 6.59 -8.48
N LYS A 234 15.11 7.68 -9.04
CA LYS A 234 15.36 8.94 -8.32
C LYS A 234 14.14 9.48 -7.57
N PHE A 235 12.92 9.19 -8.03
CA PHE A 235 11.68 9.69 -7.44
C PHE A 235 11.05 8.69 -6.44
N THR A 236 11.57 7.46 -6.35
CA THR A 236 11.10 6.44 -5.39
C THR A 236 11.31 6.90 -3.94
N THR A 237 12.50 7.41 -3.60
CA THR A 237 12.81 7.78 -2.20
C THR A 237 11.96 8.96 -1.67
N PRO A 238 11.82 10.09 -2.38
CA PRO A 238 10.94 11.19 -1.94
C PRO A 238 9.47 10.75 -1.85
N LEU A 239 8.98 9.96 -2.80
CA LEU A 239 7.59 9.50 -2.77
C LEU A 239 7.32 8.49 -1.66
N ALA A 240 8.27 7.60 -1.39
CA ALA A 240 8.22 6.73 -0.21
C ALA A 240 8.18 7.56 1.09
N GLN A 241 8.93 8.67 1.18
CA GLN A 241 8.92 9.56 2.35
C GLN A 241 7.53 10.20 2.58
N VAL A 242 6.88 10.68 1.52
CA VAL A 242 5.51 11.26 1.65
C VAL A 242 4.48 10.18 1.96
N TRP A 243 4.63 8.97 1.40
CA TRP A 243 3.85 7.81 1.83
C TRP A 243 4.04 7.48 3.31
N GLN A 244 5.28 7.57 3.80
CA GLN A 244 5.61 7.37 5.20
C GLN A 244 4.90 8.38 6.10
N MET A 245 4.91 9.68 5.72
CA MET A 245 4.15 10.71 6.43
C MET A 245 2.63 10.44 6.42
N ALA A 246 2.07 9.94 5.31
CA ALA A 246 0.66 9.58 5.19
C ALA A 246 0.28 8.36 6.07
N LYS A 247 1.15 7.35 6.19
CA LYS A 247 0.97 6.24 7.14
C LYS A 247 0.97 6.73 8.59
N VAL A 248 1.90 7.63 8.96
CA VAL A 248 1.95 8.21 10.31
C VAL A 248 0.67 9.01 10.60
N TYR A 249 0.18 9.81 9.66
CA TYR A 249 -1.10 10.50 9.78
C TYR A 249 -2.24 9.52 10.09
N ALA A 250 -2.30 8.41 9.33
CA ALA A 250 -3.34 7.40 9.47
C ALA A 250 -3.28 6.68 10.82
N ALA A 251 -2.11 6.28 11.30
CA ALA A 251 -1.96 5.51 12.55
C ALA A 251 -1.93 6.38 13.83
N SER A 252 -1.88 7.70 13.72
CA SER A 252 -1.82 8.62 14.85
C SER A 252 -3.17 8.74 15.57
N HIS A 253 -3.14 8.72 16.90
CA HIS A 253 -4.32 9.00 17.72
C HIS A 253 -4.64 10.50 17.69
N VAL A 254 -5.93 10.84 17.74
CA VAL A 254 -6.40 12.23 17.70
C VAL A 254 -6.40 12.80 19.12
N ALA A 255 -5.37 13.58 19.44
CA ALA A 255 -5.28 14.30 20.71
C ALA A 255 -6.26 15.50 20.76
N ASN A 256 -6.58 15.97 21.97
CA ASN A 256 -7.55 17.06 22.16
C ASN A 256 -7.03 18.43 21.69
N ASP A 257 -5.71 18.59 21.62
CA ASP A 257 -4.96 19.79 21.23
C ASP A 257 -4.46 19.74 19.76
N VAL A 258 -4.92 18.77 18.97
CA VAL A 258 -4.55 18.64 17.55
C VAL A 258 -4.98 19.88 16.75
N LEU A 259 -4.18 20.29 15.77
CA LEU A 259 -4.56 21.33 14.81
C LEU A 259 -5.64 20.81 13.83
N PRO A 260 -6.56 21.67 13.35
CA PRO A 260 -7.51 21.26 12.33
C PRO A 260 -6.81 20.94 10.99
N PRO A 261 -7.33 20.04 10.14
CA PRO A 261 -6.66 19.61 8.92
C PRO A 261 -6.31 20.72 7.92
N TRP A 262 -7.07 21.83 7.90
CA TRP A 262 -6.81 22.99 7.04
C TRP A 262 -5.82 24.00 7.63
N ASP A 263 -5.31 23.78 8.85
CA ASP A 263 -4.22 24.58 9.40
C ASP A 263 -2.92 24.27 8.63
N PRO A 264 -2.15 25.28 8.17
CA PRO A 264 -0.90 25.05 7.44
C PRO A 264 0.16 24.23 8.18
N GLN A 265 0.13 24.23 9.52
CA GLN A 265 1.07 23.47 10.37
C GLN A 265 0.55 22.08 10.76
N SER A 266 -0.70 21.73 10.39
CA SER A 266 -1.24 20.40 10.62
C SER A 266 -0.45 19.30 9.90
N ASP A 267 -0.53 18.08 10.41
CA ASP A 267 0.03 16.90 9.75
C ASP A 267 -0.59 16.67 8.37
N TYR A 268 -1.91 16.88 8.22
CA TYR A 268 -2.61 16.87 6.94
C TYR A 268 -1.98 17.83 5.90
N SER A 269 -1.90 19.13 6.23
CA SER A 269 -1.39 20.14 5.30
C SER A 269 0.07 19.89 4.92
N ARG A 270 0.90 19.45 5.88
CA ARG A 270 2.30 19.10 5.61
C ARG A 270 2.44 17.93 4.64
N VAL A 271 1.59 16.91 4.71
CA VAL A 271 1.59 15.80 3.73
C VAL A 271 1.12 16.30 2.35
N MET A 272 0.04 17.07 2.28
CA MET A 272 -0.51 17.57 1.01
C MET A 272 0.44 18.54 0.30
N GLN A 273 1.15 19.38 1.04
CA GLN A 273 2.24 20.21 0.49
C GLN A 273 3.31 19.32 -0.18
N ARG A 274 3.81 18.30 0.53
CA ARG A 274 4.87 17.42 -0.01
C ARG A 274 4.41 16.53 -1.15
N HIS A 275 3.14 16.14 -1.16
CA HIS A 275 2.49 15.45 -2.26
C HIS A 275 2.56 16.29 -3.55
N LEU A 276 2.15 17.57 -3.48
CA LEU A 276 2.25 18.50 -4.63
C LEU A 276 3.69 18.82 -5.03
N GLU A 277 4.61 19.01 -4.08
CA GLU A 277 6.04 19.23 -4.37
C GLU A 277 6.67 18.11 -5.21
N ILE A 278 6.26 16.86 -5.00
CA ILE A 278 6.71 15.73 -5.83
C ILE A 278 6.24 15.90 -7.28
N GLU A 279 4.97 16.25 -7.50
CA GLU A 279 4.44 16.42 -8.86
C GLU A 279 5.18 17.51 -9.64
N CYS A 280 5.54 18.61 -8.97
CA CYS A 280 6.38 19.67 -9.53
C CYS A 280 7.80 19.19 -9.89
N CYS A 281 8.34 18.21 -9.16
CA CYS A 281 9.70 17.70 -9.38
C CYS A 281 9.78 16.55 -10.38
N VAL A 282 8.69 15.80 -10.61
CA VAL A 282 8.65 14.65 -11.54
C VAL A 282 8.52 15.12 -12.99
N PRO A 283 9.50 14.84 -13.87
CA PRO A 283 9.45 15.22 -15.29
C PRO A 283 8.23 14.65 -16.03
N LEU A 284 7.68 15.43 -16.97
CA LEU A 284 6.49 15.06 -17.76
C LEU A 284 6.58 13.66 -18.38
N LYS A 285 7.77 13.23 -18.83
CA LYS A 285 7.99 11.89 -19.41
C LYS A 285 7.69 10.71 -18.48
N TYR A 286 7.60 10.91 -17.16
CA TYR A 286 7.21 9.88 -16.19
C TYR A 286 5.75 10.02 -15.71
N ARG A 287 5.03 11.06 -16.14
CA ARG A 287 3.59 11.22 -15.83
C ARG A 287 2.75 10.26 -16.67
N PHE A 288 1.51 10.02 -16.22
CA PHE A 288 0.60 9.06 -16.84
C PHE A 288 0.44 9.26 -18.36
N ALA A 289 0.05 10.47 -18.77
CA ALA A 289 -0.26 10.81 -20.16
C ALA A 289 0.90 10.61 -21.15
N ALA A 290 2.15 10.74 -20.70
CA ALA A 290 3.33 10.59 -21.55
C ALA A 290 3.68 9.12 -21.85
N ASN A 291 3.21 8.18 -21.02
CA ASN A 291 3.56 6.77 -21.12
C ASN A 291 2.52 5.94 -21.88
N ARG A 292 1.29 6.47 -22.04
CA ARG A 292 0.19 5.91 -22.85
C ARG A 292 0.08 4.38 -22.72
N PRO A 293 -0.15 3.85 -21.50
CA PRO A 293 -0.03 2.40 -21.26
C PRO A 293 -1.01 1.55 -22.09
N ALA A 294 -2.13 2.12 -22.55
CA ALA A 294 -3.06 1.44 -23.47
C ALA A 294 -2.49 1.19 -24.87
N ASP A 295 -1.45 1.93 -25.29
CA ASP A 295 -0.76 1.78 -26.59
C ASP A 295 0.41 0.79 -26.51
N GLN A 296 0.74 0.26 -25.31
CA GLN A 296 1.94 -0.54 -25.07
C GLN A 296 1.69 -2.03 -25.30
N ASP A 297 2.70 -2.71 -25.84
CA ASP A 297 2.67 -4.16 -25.99
C ASP A 297 2.90 -4.88 -24.63
N PRO A 298 2.00 -5.82 -24.24
CA PRO A 298 2.13 -6.59 -23.00
C PRO A 298 3.49 -7.29 -22.83
N THR A 299 4.05 -7.85 -23.91
CA THR A 299 5.32 -8.61 -23.82
C THR A 299 6.51 -7.68 -23.58
N THR A 300 6.50 -6.51 -24.21
CA THR A 300 7.50 -5.44 -24.05
C THR A 300 7.43 -4.85 -22.64
N CYS A 301 6.23 -4.63 -22.09
CA CYS A 301 6.05 -4.23 -20.70
C CYS A 301 6.65 -5.26 -19.72
N GLN A 302 6.41 -6.55 -19.95
CA GLN A 302 6.93 -7.64 -19.12
C GLN A 302 8.45 -7.88 -19.27
N GLN A 303 9.05 -7.48 -20.39
CA GLN A 303 10.52 -7.48 -20.54
C GLN A 303 11.16 -6.26 -19.85
N ASN A 304 10.48 -5.10 -19.81
CA ASN A 304 11.00 -3.86 -19.26
C ASN A 304 10.46 -3.54 -17.84
N ARG A 305 10.45 -4.54 -16.95
CA ARG A 305 9.93 -4.40 -15.57
C ARG A 305 10.74 -3.43 -14.70
N ASP A 306 12.04 -3.25 -15.00
CA ASP A 306 12.90 -2.24 -14.37
C ASP A 306 12.38 -0.80 -14.56
N TYR A 307 11.61 -0.54 -15.62
CA TYR A 307 10.96 0.75 -15.82
C TYR A 307 9.51 0.74 -15.33
N TRP A 308 8.72 -0.25 -15.78
CA TRP A 308 7.28 -0.29 -15.50
C TRP A 308 6.96 -0.53 -14.02
N GLY A 309 7.77 -1.30 -13.29
CA GLY A 309 7.63 -1.50 -11.85
C GLY A 309 7.71 -0.18 -11.06
N PRO A 310 8.85 0.56 -11.11
CA PRO A 310 8.96 1.89 -10.52
C PRO A 310 7.92 2.90 -11.01
N TRP A 311 7.55 2.86 -12.29
CA TRP A 311 6.53 3.75 -12.84
C TRP A 311 5.15 3.49 -12.20
N LEU A 312 4.72 2.23 -12.14
CA LEU A 312 3.48 1.80 -11.51
C LEU A 312 3.49 2.13 -10.01
N PHE A 313 4.60 1.84 -9.31
CA PHE A 313 4.79 2.24 -7.91
C PHE A 313 4.50 3.73 -7.71
N MET A 314 5.04 4.60 -8.58
CA MET A 314 4.77 6.03 -8.47
C MET A 314 3.30 6.39 -8.70
N GLN A 315 2.66 5.85 -9.74
CA GLN A 315 1.26 6.17 -10.02
C GLN A 315 0.33 5.75 -8.87
N PHE A 316 0.54 4.55 -8.33
CA PHE A 316 -0.28 4.00 -7.24
C PHE A 316 -0.07 4.74 -5.92
N ILE A 317 1.18 4.94 -5.48
CA ILE A 317 1.46 5.63 -4.21
C ILE A 317 0.99 7.09 -4.27
N TYR A 318 1.25 7.80 -5.38
CA TYR A 318 0.80 9.18 -5.55
C TYR A 318 -0.73 9.31 -5.48
N ALA A 319 -1.48 8.37 -6.06
CA ALA A 319 -2.94 8.37 -5.97
C ALA A 319 -3.48 7.88 -4.61
N ALA A 320 -2.79 6.96 -3.93
CA ALA A 320 -3.23 6.47 -2.62
C ALA A 320 -3.13 7.51 -1.50
N ILE A 321 -2.15 8.43 -1.55
CA ILE A 321 -1.91 9.44 -0.50
C ILE A 321 -3.14 10.31 -0.21
N PRO A 322 -3.79 10.99 -1.19
CA PRO A 322 -4.99 11.79 -0.92
C PRO A 322 -6.19 10.95 -0.46
N CYS A 323 -6.35 9.72 -0.95
CA CYS A 323 -7.41 8.81 -0.53
C CYS A 323 -7.24 8.34 0.92
N LEU A 324 -6.00 8.12 1.39
CA LEU A 324 -5.73 7.76 2.78
C LEU A 324 -6.00 8.95 3.72
N LEU A 325 -5.46 10.14 3.41
CA LEU A 325 -5.64 11.32 4.24
C LEU A 325 -7.11 11.74 4.35
N ASN A 326 -7.85 11.65 3.25
CA ASN A 326 -9.25 12.03 3.21
C ASN A 326 -10.21 10.85 3.48
N HIS A 327 -9.70 9.67 3.87
CA HIS A 327 -10.55 8.50 4.10
C HIS A 327 -11.68 8.85 5.11
N PRO A 328 -12.98 8.65 4.80
CA PRO A 328 -14.08 9.20 5.60
C PRO A 328 -14.03 8.86 7.09
N PHE A 329 -13.54 7.65 7.42
CA PHE A 329 -13.29 7.23 8.81
C PHE A 329 -12.21 8.05 9.53
N LEU A 330 -11.06 8.31 8.87
CA LEU A 330 -9.97 9.08 9.49
C LEU A 330 -10.34 10.56 9.61
N LEU A 331 -10.99 11.13 8.59
CA LEU A 331 -11.54 12.48 8.68
C LEU A 331 -12.59 12.60 9.78
N SER A 332 -13.52 11.65 9.95
CA SER A 332 -14.54 11.75 11.00
C SER A 332 -13.95 11.70 12.42
N MET A 333 -12.88 10.94 12.64
CA MET A 333 -12.09 10.98 13.88
C MET A 333 -11.45 12.35 14.10
N ARG A 334 -10.75 12.89 13.08
CA ARG A 334 -9.99 14.16 13.15
C ARG A 334 -10.90 15.39 13.27
N LEU A 335 -12.07 15.37 12.65
CA LEU A 335 -13.03 16.47 12.65
C LEU A 335 -13.96 16.49 13.88
N ARG A 336 -13.90 15.48 14.76
CA ARG A 336 -14.75 15.33 15.96
C ARG A 336 -14.80 16.59 16.82
N ASN A 337 -13.67 17.28 16.95
CA ASN A 337 -13.48 18.46 17.80
C ASN A 337 -13.77 19.80 17.07
N PHE A 338 -13.96 19.77 15.74
CA PHE A 338 -14.11 20.96 14.89
C PHE A 338 -15.50 21.12 14.27
N ARG A 339 -16.51 20.35 14.72
CA ARG A 339 -17.81 20.21 14.04
C ARG A 339 -18.54 21.52 13.69
N TYR A 340 -18.29 22.62 14.40
CA TYR A 340 -18.91 23.93 14.16
C TYR A 340 -18.05 24.91 13.37
N THR A 341 -16.81 24.55 13.02
CA THR A 341 -15.82 25.41 12.36
C THR A 341 -15.24 24.81 11.08
N ILE A 342 -15.79 23.67 10.61
CA ILE A 342 -15.34 23.00 9.38
C ILE A 342 -15.62 23.88 8.16
N PRO A 343 -14.59 24.29 7.38
CA PRO A 343 -14.81 25.00 6.13
C PRO A 343 -15.49 24.08 5.10
N GLN A 344 -16.56 24.56 4.47
CA GLN A 344 -17.25 23.80 3.42
C GLN A 344 -16.32 23.45 2.24
N ALA A 345 -15.46 24.39 1.84
CA ALA A 345 -14.49 24.17 0.77
C ALA A 345 -13.53 23.00 1.07
N PHE A 346 -13.12 22.83 2.34
CA PHE A 346 -12.29 21.69 2.75
C PHE A 346 -13.03 20.37 2.53
N ILE A 347 -14.30 20.26 2.97
CA ILE A 347 -15.11 19.05 2.78
C ILE A 347 -15.32 18.71 1.29
N GLN A 348 -15.60 19.72 0.46
CA GLN A 348 -15.78 19.54 -0.98
C GLN A 348 -14.48 19.04 -1.63
N GLN A 349 -13.34 19.66 -1.32
CA GLN A 349 -12.02 19.27 -1.83
C GLN A 349 -11.62 17.86 -1.36
N SER A 350 -11.88 17.51 -0.09
CA SER A 350 -11.66 16.15 0.43
C SER A 350 -12.44 15.11 -0.38
N PHE A 351 -13.74 15.34 -0.61
CA PHE A 351 -14.58 14.40 -1.37
C PHE A 351 -14.13 14.28 -2.84
N GLU A 352 -13.79 15.42 -3.47
CA GLU A 352 -13.29 15.47 -4.83
C GLU A 352 -11.96 14.72 -4.98
N ALA A 353 -11.03 14.89 -4.03
CA ALA A 353 -9.76 14.19 -3.99
C ALA A 353 -9.94 12.67 -3.90
N ILE A 354 -10.74 12.18 -2.93
CA ILE A 354 -11.05 10.74 -2.81
C ILE A 354 -11.62 10.22 -4.13
N SER A 355 -12.63 10.90 -4.67
CA SER A 355 -13.35 10.47 -5.87
C SER A 355 -12.46 10.45 -7.12
N ARG A 356 -11.61 11.48 -7.30
CA ARG A 356 -10.61 11.54 -8.37
C ARG A 356 -9.61 10.40 -8.26
N HIS A 357 -8.97 10.24 -7.11
CA HIS A 357 -7.84 9.31 -6.97
C HIS A 357 -8.26 7.84 -6.84
N ALA A 358 -9.43 7.54 -6.25
CA ALA A 358 -9.98 6.19 -6.24
C ALA A 358 -10.26 5.68 -7.67
N ARG A 359 -10.83 6.54 -8.54
CA ARG A 359 -11.03 6.23 -9.97
C ARG A 359 -9.71 5.97 -10.69
N TRP A 360 -8.66 6.74 -10.40
CA TRP A 360 -7.32 6.49 -10.95
C TRP A 360 -6.78 5.11 -10.56
N ILE A 361 -6.86 4.70 -9.30
CA ILE A 361 -6.43 3.36 -8.87
C ILE A 361 -7.25 2.27 -9.58
N ILE A 362 -8.59 2.39 -9.63
CA ILE A 362 -9.46 1.44 -10.33
C ILE A 362 -9.11 1.34 -11.83
N TYR A 363 -8.78 2.45 -12.47
CA TYR A 363 -8.34 2.49 -13.86
C TYR A 363 -6.93 1.88 -14.04
N TYR A 364 -6.00 2.09 -13.10
CA TYR A 364 -4.72 1.39 -13.13
C TYR A 364 -4.90 -0.13 -13.02
N LEU A 365 -5.92 -0.62 -12.30
CA LEU A 365 -6.26 -2.05 -12.32
C LEU A 365 -6.73 -2.53 -13.70
N ASP A 366 -7.48 -1.73 -14.49
CA ASP A 366 -7.80 -2.08 -15.90
C ASP A 366 -6.52 -2.16 -16.73
N VAL A 367 -5.63 -1.18 -16.58
CA VAL A 367 -4.37 -1.10 -17.33
C VAL A 367 -3.47 -2.31 -17.03
N LEU A 368 -3.39 -2.76 -15.77
CA LEU A 368 -2.64 -3.96 -15.40
C LEU A 368 -3.24 -5.23 -16.03
N GLU A 369 -4.58 -5.32 -16.11
CA GLU A 369 -5.27 -6.45 -16.75
C GLU A 369 -5.05 -6.45 -18.27
N GLN A 370 -5.20 -5.30 -18.94
CA GLN A 370 -4.93 -5.14 -20.36
C GLN A 370 -3.48 -5.50 -20.71
N LEU A 371 -2.52 -5.06 -19.90
CA LEU A 371 -1.09 -5.36 -20.10
C LEU A 371 -0.67 -6.75 -19.57
N SER A 372 -1.58 -7.53 -18.98
CA SER A 372 -1.28 -8.78 -18.27
C SER A 372 -0.11 -8.64 -17.27
N PHE A 373 0.05 -7.45 -16.70
CA PHE A 373 1.20 -7.06 -15.89
C PHE A 373 0.95 -7.36 -14.42
N HIS A 374 1.76 -8.24 -13.86
CA HIS A 374 1.65 -8.64 -12.46
C HIS A 374 2.58 -7.78 -11.60
N LEU A 375 2.02 -7.10 -10.60
CA LEU A 375 2.77 -6.29 -9.63
C LEU A 375 3.43 -7.18 -8.56
N SER A 376 4.69 -6.89 -8.25
CA SER A 376 5.44 -7.59 -7.19
C SER A 376 5.34 -6.90 -5.83
N ASP A 377 5.32 -5.57 -5.78
CA ASP A 377 5.58 -4.83 -4.54
C ASP A 377 4.36 -4.84 -3.59
N PRO A 378 4.45 -5.47 -2.39
CA PRO A 378 3.36 -5.61 -1.43
C PRO A 378 2.76 -4.28 -0.95
N VAL A 379 3.47 -3.14 -1.03
CA VAL A 379 2.89 -1.85 -0.60
C VAL A 379 1.75 -1.39 -1.53
N LEU A 380 1.76 -1.85 -2.78
CA LEU A 380 0.71 -1.55 -3.75
C LEU A 380 -0.58 -2.33 -3.45
N ALA A 381 -0.49 -3.46 -2.73
CA ALA A 381 -1.66 -4.11 -2.15
C ALA A 381 -2.35 -3.19 -1.15
N HIS A 382 -1.60 -2.52 -0.25
CA HIS A 382 -2.20 -1.62 0.73
C HIS A 382 -2.85 -0.39 0.08
N CYS A 383 -2.26 0.15 -0.98
CA CYS A 383 -2.89 1.17 -1.82
C CYS A 383 -4.29 0.72 -2.30
N VAL A 384 -4.40 -0.52 -2.81
CA VAL A 384 -5.67 -1.09 -3.28
C VAL A 384 -6.63 -1.41 -2.13
N VAL A 385 -6.13 -1.79 -0.94
CA VAL A 385 -6.94 -1.99 0.27
C VAL A 385 -7.62 -0.69 0.72
N ILE A 386 -6.92 0.45 0.70
CA ILE A 386 -7.51 1.76 1.04
C ILE A 386 -8.64 2.14 0.07
N ILE A 387 -8.49 1.81 -1.22
CA ILE A 387 -9.56 2.03 -2.21
C ILE A 387 -10.70 1.03 -2.04
N ALA A 388 -10.41 -0.22 -1.62
CA ALA A 388 -11.42 -1.19 -1.25
C ALA A 388 -12.25 -0.71 -0.05
N THR A 389 -11.65 -0.11 0.99
CA THR A 389 -12.43 0.42 2.14
C THR A 389 -13.28 1.63 1.75
N VAL A 390 -12.80 2.52 0.87
CA VAL A 390 -13.61 3.62 0.30
C VAL A 390 -14.81 3.08 -0.48
N HIS A 391 -14.60 2.08 -1.35
CA HIS A 391 -15.70 1.44 -2.08
C HIS A 391 -16.66 0.72 -1.13
N LEU A 392 -16.16 -0.01 -0.14
CA LEU A 392 -16.99 -0.69 0.86
C LEU A 392 -17.89 0.30 1.59
N GLN A 393 -17.39 1.48 2.00
CA GLN A 393 -18.22 2.53 2.61
C GLN A 393 -19.29 3.06 1.65
N HIS A 394 -18.98 3.23 0.36
CA HIS A 394 -19.96 3.66 -0.64
C HIS A 394 -20.99 2.57 -1.01
N SER A 395 -20.74 1.29 -0.75
CA SER A 395 -21.73 0.22 -0.98
C SER A 395 -22.95 0.27 -0.06
N PHE A 396 -23.01 1.16 0.93
CA PHE A 396 -24.14 1.28 1.87
C PHE A 396 -24.97 2.55 1.69
N VAL A 397 -24.73 3.31 0.60
CA VAL A 397 -25.58 4.47 0.26
C VAL A 397 -26.98 4.04 -0.20
N GLN A 398 -27.94 4.95 -0.08
CA GLN A 398 -29.35 4.70 -0.45
C GLN A 398 -29.52 4.55 -1.98
N ASP A 399 -28.77 5.34 -2.75
CA ASP A 399 -28.76 5.31 -4.22
C ASP A 399 -28.27 3.94 -4.74
N ALA A 400 -29.12 3.27 -5.53
CA ALA A 400 -28.85 1.93 -6.05
C ALA A 400 -27.78 1.91 -7.15
N SER A 401 -27.63 2.98 -7.93
CA SER A 401 -26.62 3.11 -8.99
C SER A 401 -25.23 3.33 -8.38
N LEU A 402 -25.12 4.24 -7.42
CA LEU A 402 -23.89 4.48 -6.68
C LEU A 402 -23.46 3.24 -5.88
N ARG A 403 -24.41 2.56 -5.22
CA ARG A 403 -24.14 1.28 -4.54
C ARG A 403 -23.60 0.23 -5.51
N TYR A 404 -24.26 0.01 -6.65
CA TYR A 404 -23.81 -0.97 -7.65
C TYR A 404 -22.40 -0.66 -8.20
N LYS A 405 -22.11 0.62 -8.49
CA LYS A 405 -20.76 1.05 -8.91
C LYS A 405 -19.72 0.82 -7.79
N ALA A 406 -20.09 1.03 -6.53
CA ALA A 406 -19.22 0.80 -5.38
C ALA A 406 -18.95 -0.70 -5.12
N GLU A 407 -19.98 -1.55 -5.21
CA GLU A 407 -19.85 -3.01 -5.09
C GLU A 407 -18.90 -3.58 -6.14
N ARG A 408 -19.03 -3.17 -7.41
CA ARG A 408 -18.10 -3.55 -8.49
C ARG A 408 -16.67 -3.07 -8.25
N GLY A 409 -16.50 -1.85 -7.72
CA GLY A 409 -15.19 -1.32 -7.35
C GLY A 409 -14.51 -2.16 -6.26
N PHE A 410 -15.25 -2.53 -5.22
CA PHE A 410 -14.79 -3.42 -4.15
C PHE A 410 -14.39 -4.80 -4.67
N GLU A 411 -15.23 -5.42 -5.51
CA GLU A 411 -14.94 -6.73 -6.12
C GLU A 411 -13.68 -6.71 -6.97
N LYS A 412 -13.46 -5.64 -7.74
CA LYS A 412 -12.24 -5.47 -8.54
C LYS A 412 -10.98 -5.35 -7.68
N CYS A 413 -11.03 -4.55 -6.61
CA CYS A 413 -9.96 -4.50 -5.62
C CYS A 413 -9.67 -5.88 -5.03
N MET A 414 -10.71 -6.63 -4.63
CA MET A 414 -10.57 -7.98 -4.11
C MET A 414 -9.96 -8.96 -5.13
N ASN A 415 -10.33 -8.88 -6.41
CA ASN A 415 -9.78 -9.73 -7.47
C ASN A 415 -8.29 -9.44 -7.75
N PHE A 416 -7.87 -8.17 -7.68
CA PHE A 416 -6.45 -7.82 -7.70
C PHE A 416 -5.71 -8.40 -6.49
N LEU A 417 -6.20 -8.13 -5.28
CA LEU A 417 -5.56 -8.56 -4.03
C LEU A 417 -5.46 -10.09 -3.94
N CYS A 418 -6.49 -10.84 -4.36
CA CYS A 418 -6.47 -12.30 -4.34
C CYS A 418 -5.45 -12.91 -5.31
N ARG A 419 -5.18 -12.28 -6.47
CA ARG A 419 -4.08 -12.70 -7.36
C ARG A 419 -2.73 -12.47 -6.70
N MET A 420 -2.55 -11.31 -6.07
CA MET A 420 -1.30 -10.93 -5.40
C MET A 420 -1.04 -11.74 -4.11
N ALA A 421 -2.10 -12.18 -3.44
CA ALA A 421 -2.05 -13.10 -2.29
C ALA A 421 -1.46 -14.48 -2.63
N SER A 422 -1.31 -14.84 -3.91
CA SER A 422 -0.59 -16.07 -4.31
C SER A 422 0.92 -16.01 -4.08
N VAL A 423 1.49 -14.83 -3.80
CA VAL A 423 2.93 -14.61 -3.55
C VAL A 423 3.18 -14.21 -2.09
N TRP A 424 2.27 -13.42 -1.51
CA TRP A 424 2.48 -12.74 -0.22
C TRP A 424 1.43 -13.17 0.83
N PRO A 425 1.83 -13.90 1.89
CA PRO A 425 0.93 -14.27 2.99
C PRO A 425 0.27 -13.06 3.67
N SER A 426 0.98 -11.94 3.81
CA SER A 426 0.39 -10.72 4.37
C SER A 426 -0.76 -10.19 3.51
N VAL A 427 -0.67 -10.25 2.17
CA VAL A 427 -1.74 -9.85 1.25
C VAL A 427 -2.93 -10.82 1.31
N LEU A 428 -2.70 -12.11 1.59
CA LEU A 428 -3.77 -13.04 1.91
C LEU A 428 -4.51 -12.62 3.19
N SER A 429 -3.80 -12.20 4.24
CA SER A 429 -4.40 -11.62 5.44
C SER A 429 -5.16 -10.32 5.14
N MET A 430 -4.66 -9.44 4.27
CA MET A 430 -5.41 -8.23 3.84
C MET A 430 -6.75 -8.62 3.19
N CYS A 431 -6.76 -9.66 2.33
CA CYS A 431 -7.99 -10.18 1.72
C CYS A 431 -8.97 -10.76 2.74
N GLN A 432 -8.47 -11.45 3.77
CA GLN A 432 -9.29 -11.99 4.86
C GLN A 432 -9.89 -10.84 5.69
N ASN A 433 -9.06 -9.87 6.09
CA ASN A 433 -9.48 -8.69 6.86
C ASN A 433 -10.57 -7.90 6.13
N LEU A 434 -10.46 -7.68 4.82
CA LEU A 434 -11.50 -7.01 4.02
C LEU A 434 -12.81 -7.79 3.94
N ARG A 435 -12.77 -9.13 3.89
CA ARG A 435 -13.99 -9.98 3.95
C ARG A 435 -14.64 -9.89 5.33
N THR A 436 -13.87 -10.15 6.40
CA THR A 436 -14.34 -10.00 7.79
C THR A 436 -14.91 -8.61 8.06
N LEU A 437 -14.31 -7.56 7.49
CA LEU A 437 -14.80 -6.20 7.59
C LEU A 437 -16.14 -6.01 6.88
N LYS A 438 -16.30 -6.51 5.64
CA LYS A 438 -17.58 -6.50 4.90
C LYS A 438 -18.67 -7.26 5.66
N ASP A 439 -18.34 -8.43 6.20
CA ASP A 439 -19.28 -9.29 6.94
C ASP A 439 -19.62 -8.74 8.34
N SER A 440 -18.80 -7.83 8.88
CA SER A 440 -19.05 -7.17 10.17
C SER A 440 -20.17 -6.12 10.13
N ILE A 441 -20.64 -5.74 8.94
CA ILE A 441 -21.53 -4.59 8.75
C ILE A 441 -22.97 -4.95 9.11
N ARG A 442 -23.54 -4.22 10.06
CA ARG A 442 -24.90 -4.45 10.58
C ARG A 442 -25.79 -3.25 10.33
N VAL A 443 -27.03 -3.49 9.89
CA VAL A 443 -28.07 -2.47 9.86
C VAL A 443 -28.52 -2.21 11.29
N VAL A 444 -28.43 -0.96 11.74
CA VAL A 444 -28.94 -0.53 13.04
C VAL A 444 -30.42 -0.14 12.88
N PRO A 445 -31.36 -0.75 13.62
CA PRO A 445 -32.77 -0.36 13.57
C PRO A 445 -32.97 1.06 14.10
N SER A 446 -33.72 1.89 13.37
CA SER A 446 -34.12 3.22 13.85
C SER A 446 -35.02 3.08 15.10
N PRO A 447 -34.72 3.77 16.21
CA PRO A 447 -35.51 3.67 17.45
C PRO A 447 -36.96 4.16 17.27
N ASP A 448 -37.22 5.03 16.29
CA ASP A 448 -38.55 5.61 16.03
C ASP A 448 -39.38 4.79 15.03
N GLY A 449 -38.89 3.62 14.56
CA GLY A 449 -39.56 2.80 13.55
C GLY A 449 -39.64 3.44 12.14
N SER A 450 -39.13 4.66 11.98
CA SER A 450 -39.08 5.38 10.72
C SER A 450 -38.04 4.77 9.77
N GLN A 451 -38.47 4.30 8.59
CA GLN A 451 -37.58 3.69 7.59
C GLN A 451 -36.66 4.70 6.86
N THR A 452 -36.77 5.99 7.17
CA THR A 452 -36.14 7.10 6.42
C THR A 452 -34.63 7.22 6.67
N LYS A 453 -34.09 6.66 7.75
CA LYS A 453 -32.64 6.56 7.99
C LYS A 453 -32.24 5.16 8.44
N ARG A 454 -31.60 4.42 7.53
CA ARG A 454 -30.80 3.23 7.87
C ARG A 454 -29.42 3.72 8.28
N SER A 455 -29.09 3.61 9.57
CA SER A 455 -27.71 3.70 10.04
C SER A 455 -27.07 2.31 10.00
N PHE A 456 -25.75 2.27 9.84
CA PHE A 456 -24.98 1.04 9.75
C PHE A 456 -23.81 1.12 10.74
N SER A 457 -23.52 0.01 11.42
CA SER A 457 -22.31 -0.14 12.22
C SER A 457 -21.33 -1.10 11.55
N ILE A 458 -20.04 -0.88 11.79
CA ILE A 458 -18.91 -1.61 11.21
C ILE A 458 -17.85 -1.82 12.30
N ASN A 459 -17.02 -2.86 12.18
CA ASN A 459 -15.86 -3.02 13.08
C ASN A 459 -14.82 -1.93 12.80
N SER A 460 -14.93 -0.82 13.53
CA SER A 460 -14.08 0.38 13.42
C SER A 460 -12.60 0.11 13.71
N ARG A 461 -12.31 -0.81 14.65
CA ARG A 461 -10.95 -1.21 14.98
C ARG A 461 -10.31 -1.95 13.81
N LEU A 462 -11.00 -2.96 13.27
CA LEU A 462 -10.56 -3.67 12.07
C LEU A 462 -10.45 -2.74 10.86
N LEU A 463 -11.35 -1.76 10.69
CA LEU A 463 -11.24 -0.72 9.67
C LEU A 463 -9.97 0.11 9.87
N TRP A 464 -9.65 0.54 11.09
CA TRP A 464 -8.44 1.33 11.35
C TRP A 464 -7.16 0.52 11.13
N ASP A 465 -7.13 -0.72 11.62
CA ASP A 465 -6.02 -1.64 11.43
C ASP A 465 -5.84 -1.98 9.93
N THR A 466 -6.92 -2.01 9.15
CA THR A 466 -6.89 -2.16 7.69
C THR A 466 -6.30 -0.94 6.97
N LEU A 467 -6.50 0.27 7.50
CA LEU A 467 -5.88 1.50 6.99
C LEU A 467 -4.41 1.67 7.44
N THR A 468 -3.94 0.85 8.37
CA THR A 468 -2.62 0.97 9.02
C THR A 468 -1.66 -0.12 8.50
N TYR A 469 -0.64 0.25 7.71
CA TYR A 469 0.13 -0.70 6.91
C TYR A 469 0.89 -1.78 7.71
N ASP A 470 1.37 -1.46 8.91
CA ASP A 470 2.03 -2.43 9.80
C ASP A 470 1.05 -3.43 10.46
N ARG A 471 -0.26 -3.21 10.33
CA ARG A 471 -1.31 -4.06 10.93
C ARG A 471 -2.15 -4.80 9.90
N VAL A 472 -2.42 -4.19 8.74
CA VAL A 472 -3.30 -4.73 7.68
C VAL A 472 -2.88 -6.12 7.18
N GLY A 473 -1.59 -6.43 7.22
CA GLY A 473 -1.01 -7.72 6.84
C GLY A 473 -1.10 -8.83 7.90
N ARG A 474 -1.71 -8.57 9.06
CA ARG A 474 -1.86 -9.54 10.15
C ARG A 474 -3.28 -10.11 10.17
N PRO A 475 -3.49 -11.41 10.45
CA PRO A 475 -4.83 -12.00 10.51
C PRO A 475 -5.68 -11.34 11.60
N ASN A 476 -6.89 -10.92 11.25
CA ASN A 476 -7.88 -10.28 12.15
C ASN A 476 -7.36 -9.04 12.91
N GLY A 477 -6.31 -8.35 12.42
CA GLY A 477 -5.71 -7.20 13.11
C GLY A 477 -5.01 -7.56 14.43
N GLN A 478 -4.63 -8.84 14.64
CA GLN A 478 -4.00 -9.30 15.87
C GLN A 478 -2.65 -8.62 16.15
N THR A 479 -2.24 -8.65 17.42
CA THR A 479 -0.88 -8.26 17.83
C THR A 479 0.16 -9.15 17.15
N ASP A 480 1.30 -8.58 16.82
CA ASP A 480 2.41 -9.34 16.26
C ASP A 480 3.16 -10.07 17.39
N GLU A 481 2.96 -11.38 17.45
CA GLU A 481 3.57 -12.26 18.44
C GLU A 481 4.86 -12.91 17.93
N SER A 482 5.32 -12.60 16.70
CA SER A 482 6.45 -13.28 16.05
C SER A 482 7.79 -13.22 16.79
N MET A 483 7.95 -12.21 17.66
CA MET A 483 9.15 -11.98 18.47
C MET A 483 8.97 -12.22 19.97
N PHE A 484 7.73 -12.35 20.46
CA PHE A 484 7.43 -12.33 21.89
C PHE A 484 6.92 -13.68 22.36
N SER A 485 7.54 -14.23 23.40
CA SER A 485 7.00 -15.44 24.04
C SER A 485 5.70 -15.12 24.78
N GLY A 486 4.84 -16.13 24.97
CA GLY A 486 3.48 -15.96 25.51
C GLY A 486 3.35 -15.24 26.87
N SER A 487 4.45 -15.04 27.61
CA SER A 487 4.46 -14.23 28.84
C SER A 487 4.45 -12.72 28.59
N LEU A 488 4.71 -12.27 27.36
CA LEU A 488 4.77 -10.85 26.96
C LEU A 488 3.63 -10.47 25.99
N VAL A 489 2.79 -11.43 25.61
CA VAL A 489 1.61 -11.20 24.77
C VAL A 489 0.52 -10.51 25.59
N SER A 490 -0.01 -9.41 25.05
CA SER A 490 -1.08 -8.64 25.71
C SER A 490 -2.42 -9.34 25.52
N ASN A 491 -3.16 -9.62 26.60
CA ASN A 491 -4.51 -10.20 26.49
C ASN A 491 -5.43 -9.22 25.73
N PRO A 492 -5.98 -9.58 24.54
CA PRO A 492 -6.70 -8.64 23.68
C PRO A 492 -7.92 -7.98 24.33
N GLU A 493 -8.55 -8.64 25.30
CA GLU A 493 -9.71 -8.13 26.06
C GLU A 493 -9.45 -6.79 26.78
N ARG A 494 -8.19 -6.42 27.04
CA ARG A 494 -7.84 -5.17 27.75
C ARG A 494 -7.69 -3.94 26.86
N GLN A 495 -7.80 -4.06 25.54
CA GLN A 495 -7.63 -2.93 24.61
C GLN A 495 -8.95 -2.42 24.00
N GLU A 496 -10.12 -2.88 24.44
CA GLU A 496 -11.41 -2.34 23.97
C GLU A 496 -11.73 -0.94 24.53
N THR A 497 -11.03 -0.50 25.59
CA THR A 497 -11.42 0.69 26.38
C THR A 497 -11.03 2.05 25.80
N ASP A 498 -10.04 2.14 24.90
CA ASP A 498 -9.56 3.44 24.38
C ASP A 498 -10.29 3.92 23.11
N PHE A 499 -11.04 3.05 22.42
CA PHE A 499 -11.94 3.47 21.35
C PHE A 499 -13.32 3.78 21.91
N GLY A 500 -13.47 4.97 22.50
CA GLY A 500 -14.75 5.46 23.02
C GLY A 500 -15.90 5.25 22.02
N SER A 501 -16.77 4.29 22.34
CA SER A 501 -17.88 3.74 21.54
C SER A 501 -17.92 4.18 20.08
N ALA A 502 -17.17 3.49 19.23
CA ALA A 502 -17.20 3.73 17.78
C ALA A 502 -18.55 3.38 17.12
N ALA A 503 -19.55 2.91 17.89
CA ALA A 503 -20.94 2.78 17.45
C ALA A 503 -21.62 4.13 17.16
N GLU A 504 -21.00 5.27 17.52
CA GLU A 504 -21.52 6.62 17.22
C GLU A 504 -21.00 7.20 15.87
N PHE A 505 -20.17 6.44 15.13
CA PHE A 505 -19.86 6.79 13.74
C PHE A 505 -20.95 6.21 12.83
N ASP A 506 -22.00 7.01 12.56
CA ASP A 506 -22.82 6.81 11.36
C ASP A 506 -21.87 6.58 10.18
N LEU A 507 -22.14 5.56 9.35
CA LEU A 507 -21.33 5.27 8.16
C LEU A 507 -21.50 6.42 7.15
N VAL A 508 -20.64 7.42 7.31
CA VAL A 508 -20.61 8.66 6.53
C VAL A 508 -20.13 8.37 5.10
N GLY A 509 -20.99 7.76 4.29
CA GLY A 509 -20.83 7.73 2.84
C GLY A 509 -20.89 9.14 2.24
N SER A 510 -20.80 9.26 0.93
CA SER A 510 -20.82 10.56 0.20
C SER A 510 -21.90 11.52 0.72
N ALA A 511 -23.11 11.01 0.92
CA ALA A 511 -24.28 11.75 1.42
C ALA A 511 -24.21 12.18 2.90
N GLY A 512 -23.33 11.57 3.70
CA GLY A 512 -23.14 11.93 5.10
C GLY A 512 -22.14 13.08 5.30
N ILE A 513 -21.21 13.30 4.36
CA ILE A 513 -20.25 14.40 4.45
C ILE A 513 -20.90 15.69 3.92
N SER A 514 -21.66 15.61 2.82
CA SER A 514 -22.51 16.73 2.35
C SER A 514 -23.76 16.93 3.21
N GLY A 515 -24.28 15.86 3.85
CA GLY A 515 -25.40 15.90 4.79
C GLY A 515 -25.00 16.02 6.27
N HIS A 516 -23.74 16.33 6.57
CA HIS A 516 -23.30 16.60 7.94
C HIS A 516 -24.01 17.87 8.45
N LYS A 517 -24.52 17.88 9.69
CA LYS A 517 -25.36 18.98 10.23
C LYS A 517 -24.72 20.39 10.23
N ALA A 518 -23.42 20.50 9.91
CA ALA A 518 -22.69 21.74 9.79
C ALA A 518 -22.46 22.22 8.34
N VAL A 519 -22.89 21.44 7.33
CA VAL A 519 -22.85 21.81 5.92
C VAL A 519 -24.29 22.07 5.46
N PRO A 520 -24.64 23.28 5.00
CA PRO A 520 -25.95 23.55 4.42
C PRO A 520 -26.16 22.67 3.18
N LEU A 521 -27.32 22.02 3.05
CA LEU A 521 -27.62 21.18 1.87
C LEU A 521 -27.66 22.00 0.57
N GLU A 522 -27.96 23.29 0.67
CA GLU A 522 -27.93 24.24 -0.44
C GLU A 522 -27.06 25.44 -0.03
N THR A 523 -25.77 25.37 -0.33
CA THR A 523 -24.93 26.57 -0.45
C THR A 523 -24.76 26.86 -1.94
N PRO A 524 -25.11 28.07 -2.42
CA PRO A 524 -24.89 28.46 -3.80
C PRO A 524 -23.42 28.26 -4.23
N LEU A 525 -23.21 27.49 -5.32
CA LEU A 525 -21.89 27.32 -5.95
C LEU A 525 -21.36 28.60 -6.60
N PHE A 526 -22.26 29.53 -6.90
CA PHE A 526 -22.01 30.86 -7.43
C PHE A 526 -22.65 31.89 -6.50
N PRO A 527 -22.17 33.15 -6.47
CA PRO A 527 -22.89 34.22 -5.79
C PRO A 527 -24.37 34.23 -6.25
N PRO A 528 -25.35 34.40 -5.35
CA PRO A 528 -26.72 34.62 -5.80
C PRO A 528 -26.74 35.88 -6.67
N ASP A 529 -27.14 35.73 -7.93
CA ASP A 529 -27.16 36.84 -8.89
C ASP A 529 -27.99 37.99 -8.31
N GLY A 530 -27.30 39.12 -8.09
CA GLY A 530 -27.80 40.25 -7.33
C GLY A 530 -28.74 41.14 -8.13
N ASP A 531 -29.76 40.57 -8.78
CA ASP A 531 -30.81 41.35 -9.44
C ASP A 531 -32.21 40.78 -9.20
N ALA A 532 -33.15 41.68 -9.00
CA ALA A 532 -34.46 41.35 -8.43
C ALA A 532 -35.47 40.86 -9.48
N GLY A 533 -35.87 39.59 -9.32
CA GLY A 533 -37.27 39.17 -9.53
C GLY A 533 -37.68 38.72 -10.92
N THR A 534 -37.66 37.39 -11.12
CA THR A 534 -38.80 36.71 -11.77
C THR A 534 -39.06 35.35 -11.10
N SER A 535 -40.32 34.94 -11.06
CA SER A 535 -40.81 33.72 -10.40
C SER A 535 -40.50 32.42 -11.15
N ALA A 536 -40.54 31.31 -10.42
CA ALA A 536 -40.23 29.95 -10.87
C ALA A 536 -41.08 29.39 -12.04
N HIS A 537 -40.56 28.29 -12.60
CA HIS A 537 -41.11 27.32 -13.57
C HIS A 537 -40.78 27.54 -15.06
N GLY A 538 -40.16 26.51 -15.65
CA GLY A 538 -39.91 26.37 -17.09
C GLY A 538 -38.61 25.61 -17.35
N GLY A 539 -38.67 24.52 -18.13
CA GLY A 539 -37.47 23.72 -18.45
C GLY A 539 -36.59 24.36 -19.53
N PHE A 540 -35.35 23.88 -19.65
CA PHE A 540 -34.41 24.31 -20.69
C PHE A 540 -34.78 23.72 -22.06
N GLU A 541 -35.70 24.37 -22.77
CA GLU A 541 -35.79 24.29 -24.23
C GLU A 541 -35.66 25.69 -24.83
N ASN A 542 -34.69 25.85 -25.75
CA ASN A 542 -34.39 27.01 -26.59
C ASN A 542 -33.79 28.26 -25.90
N MET A 543 -32.50 28.49 -26.17
CA MET A 543 -31.83 29.79 -26.03
C MET A 543 -31.36 30.24 -27.44
N PRO A 544 -31.55 31.50 -27.87
CA PRO A 544 -31.10 31.97 -29.18
C PRO A 544 -29.60 32.31 -29.19
N GLU A 545 -28.92 32.10 -30.32
CA GLU A 545 -27.56 32.60 -30.55
C GLU A 545 -27.55 34.13 -30.72
N ILE A 546 -26.78 34.86 -29.89
CA ILE A 546 -26.36 36.26 -30.19
C ILE A 546 -24.87 36.45 -29.85
N SER A 547 -24.23 37.27 -30.69
CA SER A 547 -22.80 37.43 -30.91
C SER A 547 -22.00 38.19 -29.83
N SER A 548 -20.69 37.95 -29.85
CA SER A 548 -19.64 38.59 -29.05
C SER A 548 -19.38 40.08 -29.36
N SER A 549 -19.42 40.94 -28.33
CA SER A 549 -18.54 42.12 -28.19
C SER A 549 -18.69 42.78 -26.82
N LEU A 550 -17.62 42.86 -26.02
CA LEU A 550 -17.50 43.77 -24.87
C LEU A 550 -16.06 44.36 -24.83
N PRO A 551 -15.88 45.61 -24.34
CA PRO A 551 -14.65 46.37 -24.52
C PRO A 551 -13.58 46.11 -23.44
N ASP A 552 -12.34 46.41 -23.82
CA ASP A 552 -11.11 46.26 -23.04
C ASP A 552 -10.95 47.32 -21.94
N PHE A 553 -10.40 46.90 -20.79
CA PHE A 553 -10.01 47.76 -19.66
C PHE A 553 -8.67 47.26 -19.08
N GLY A 554 -7.57 47.63 -19.74
CA GLY A 554 -6.22 47.29 -19.30
C GLY A 554 -5.72 48.08 -18.09
N ILE A 555 -4.99 47.42 -17.19
CA ILE A 555 -4.04 48.03 -16.26
C ILE A 555 -2.67 47.39 -16.51
N PRO A 556 -1.62 48.15 -16.86
CA PRO A 556 -0.33 47.58 -17.25
C PRO A 556 0.56 47.29 -16.03
N VAL A 557 1.24 46.14 -16.07
CA VAL A 557 2.42 45.84 -15.24
C VAL A 557 3.50 45.27 -16.15
N ASP A 558 4.48 46.10 -16.50
CA ASP A 558 5.60 45.70 -17.37
C ASP A 558 6.55 44.74 -16.66
N VAL A 559 6.78 43.56 -17.26
CA VAL A 559 7.90 42.66 -16.95
C VAL A 559 8.66 42.36 -18.25
N PRO A 560 9.82 43.00 -18.49
CA PRO A 560 10.56 42.79 -19.73
C PRO A 560 11.25 41.42 -19.76
N GLY A 561 10.98 40.57 -20.76
CA GLY A 561 11.79 39.36 -20.98
C GLY A 561 11.19 38.17 -21.74
N LEU A 562 9.94 38.21 -22.19
CA LEU A 562 9.31 37.09 -22.93
C LEU A 562 8.61 37.58 -24.20
N ASN A 563 9.33 37.60 -25.31
CA ASN A 563 8.73 37.52 -26.64
C ASN A 563 8.85 36.08 -27.17
N ASP A 564 7.90 35.72 -28.03
CA ASP A 564 7.83 34.48 -28.83
C ASP A 564 7.43 33.18 -28.08
N GLN A 565 6.20 33.15 -27.54
CA GLN A 565 5.30 31.97 -27.61
C GLN A 565 3.84 32.29 -27.22
N GLU A 566 3.11 33.00 -28.08
CA GLU A 566 1.64 33.14 -27.94
C GLU A 566 0.91 31.91 -28.48
N SER A 567 0.66 30.92 -27.63
CA SER A 567 -0.49 30.00 -27.68
C SER A 567 -0.44 29.02 -26.49
N PHE A 568 -1.61 28.69 -25.92
CA PHE A 568 -1.86 27.86 -24.73
C PHE A 568 -2.10 28.56 -23.38
N PHE A 569 -3.01 29.54 -23.36
CA PHE A 569 -3.90 29.75 -22.22
C PHE A 569 -5.31 29.27 -22.60
N LEU A 570 -5.81 28.24 -21.91
CA LEU A 570 -7.19 27.78 -22.03
C LEU A 570 -8.13 28.78 -21.35
N GLN A 571 -9.26 29.09 -21.98
CA GLN A 571 -10.19 30.10 -21.45
C GLN A 571 -11.08 29.50 -20.37
N ALA A 572 -11.49 30.31 -19.39
CA ALA A 572 -12.24 29.85 -18.22
C ALA A 572 -13.58 29.15 -18.55
N ASN A 573 -14.13 29.40 -19.74
CA ASN A 573 -15.39 28.81 -20.20
C ASN A 573 -15.28 27.34 -20.65
N ASP A 574 -14.06 26.82 -20.86
CA ASP A 574 -13.84 25.44 -21.30
C ASP A 574 -13.99 24.42 -20.15
N PHE A 575 -13.92 24.86 -18.90
CA PHE A 575 -14.03 23.99 -17.72
C PHE A 575 -15.47 23.57 -17.39
N GLY A 576 -16.49 24.36 -17.78
CA GLY A 576 -17.89 24.07 -17.47
C GLY A 576 -18.45 22.91 -18.29
N ARG A 577 -18.40 23.01 -19.63
CA ARG A 577 -19.02 22.00 -20.53
C ARG A 577 -18.42 20.60 -20.35
N ALA A 578 -17.12 20.51 -20.06
CA ALA A 578 -16.46 19.24 -19.81
C ALA A 578 -16.99 18.48 -18.57
N ILE A 579 -17.60 19.18 -17.61
CA ILE A 579 -18.19 18.56 -16.40
C ILE A 579 -19.60 18.02 -16.70
N ASP A 580 -20.42 18.79 -17.43
CA ASP A 580 -21.78 18.40 -17.80
C ASP A 580 -21.80 17.26 -18.84
N ASP A 581 -20.88 17.26 -19.81
CA ASP A 581 -20.73 16.15 -20.76
C ASP A 581 -20.27 14.87 -20.01
N TRP A 582 -19.38 14.99 -19.02
CA TRP A 582 -18.81 13.85 -18.30
C TRP A 582 -19.80 13.14 -17.37
N LEU A 583 -20.83 13.84 -16.88
CA LEU A 583 -21.93 13.22 -16.13
C LEU A 583 -22.91 12.43 -17.03
N ASN A 584 -22.99 12.75 -18.33
CA ASN A 584 -23.99 12.20 -19.25
C ASN A 584 -23.52 11.02 -20.12
N ILE A 585 -22.20 10.78 -20.23
CA ILE A 585 -21.63 9.85 -21.23
C ILE A 585 -21.95 8.34 -21.04
N GLU A 586 -22.42 7.89 -19.86
CA GLU A 586 -22.79 6.47 -19.65
C GLU A 586 -24.27 6.11 -19.83
N LEU A 587 -25.16 7.07 -20.17
CA LEU A 587 -26.61 6.79 -20.32
C LEU A 587 -27.07 6.42 -21.74
N ASN A 588 -26.20 6.46 -22.76
CA ASN A 588 -26.58 6.14 -24.14
C ASN A 588 -25.65 5.11 -24.83
N LYS A 589 -25.63 3.88 -24.30
CA LYS A 589 -25.26 2.67 -25.07
C LYS A 589 -26.19 1.50 -24.75
N ASN A 590 -27.48 1.65 -25.08
CA ASN A 590 -28.40 0.51 -25.24
C ASN A 590 -29.62 0.89 -26.10
N SER A 591 -29.47 0.87 -27.42
CA SER A 591 -30.60 0.78 -28.35
C SER A 591 -30.23 0.06 -29.65
N SER A 592 -31.05 -0.94 -29.99
CA SER A 592 -31.16 -1.67 -31.27
C SER A 592 -29.90 -2.29 -31.91
N CYS A 593 -29.76 -3.61 -31.76
CA CYS A 593 -29.22 -4.48 -32.80
C CYS A 593 -30.05 -5.79 -32.87
N GLY A 594 -30.52 -6.18 -34.07
CA GLY A 594 -31.41 -7.34 -34.34
C GLY A 594 -32.90 -6.94 -34.38
N LEU A 595 -33.70 -7.21 -35.44
CA LEU A 595 -33.75 -8.38 -36.32
C LEU A 595 -34.47 -8.09 -37.67
N ASP A 596 -34.21 -8.96 -38.64
CA ASP A 596 -34.85 -9.25 -39.93
C ASP A 596 -36.17 -8.55 -40.36
N ALA A 597 -36.26 -8.14 -41.63
CA ALA A 597 -36.86 -8.98 -42.70
C ALA A 597 -37.07 -8.26 -44.06
N THR A 598 -36.67 -8.92 -45.14
CA THR A 598 -37.20 -8.90 -46.53
C THR A 598 -38.14 -7.75 -47.01
N ALA A 599 -37.79 -7.06 -48.12
CA ALA A 599 -38.33 -7.35 -49.47
C ALA A 599 -38.31 -6.17 -50.50
N ARG A 600 -37.75 -6.47 -51.69
CA ARG A 600 -38.23 -6.11 -53.06
C ARG A 600 -38.45 -4.65 -53.51
N LYS A 601 -37.89 -4.39 -54.71
CA LYS A 601 -38.20 -3.32 -55.71
C LYS A 601 -37.74 -1.91 -55.29
N ALA A 602 -37.24 -1.06 -56.20
CA ALA A 602 -37.11 -1.17 -57.66
C ALA A 602 -35.71 -0.72 -58.11
#